data_AF-A0A2E6QI06-F1
#
_entry.id   AF-A0A2E6QI06-F1
#
_cell.length_a   1.000
_cell.length_b   1.000
_cell.length_c   1.000
_cell.angle_alpha   90.00
_cell.angle_beta   90.00
_cell.angle_gamma   90.00
#
_symmetry.space_group_name_H-M   'P 1'
#
loop_
_entity.id
_entity.type
_entity.pdbx_description
1 polymer ?
#
loop_
_entity_poly.entity_id
_entity_poly.type
_entity_poly.pdbx_seq_one_letter_code
_entity_poly.pdbx_strand_id
1 'polypeptide(L)'
;MAERRRQQDRDDYNNEMADRDVGRIRRFLPESARGEDTRKRREKEQRQLSALAMLLQNDPEYAALYEDTFDKLRAAEAATETALARARDGLAAANGMLDETLDRASQLPDGTRAFRDADGNVFSEDGQPITGEALDQVRWRDGAPSYEDYLARKKAVTGAQAAYDEILRYQVDVLGHARGRLTDEDNPPTKEELGELQQDIDTQMPDTVRQELTPTSHSEPSAEGTAKIKPLSLGP
;
A
#
# COMPACT_ATOMS: atom_id res chain seq x y z
N MET A 1 1.63 -34.83 -59.99
CA MET A 1 1.27 -33.39 -59.83
C MET A 1 -0.17 -33.19 -59.35
N ALA A 2 -1.17 -33.88 -59.91
CA ALA A 2 -2.58 -33.72 -59.52
C ALA A 2 -2.92 -34.21 -58.09
N GLU A 3 -2.30 -35.30 -57.62
CA GLU A 3 -2.55 -35.84 -56.28
C GLU A 3 -2.05 -34.93 -55.15
N ARG A 4 -0.87 -34.31 -55.28
CA ARG A 4 -0.35 -33.36 -54.29
C ARG A 4 -1.27 -32.16 -54.09
N ARG A 5 -1.88 -31.64 -55.17
CA ARG A 5 -2.87 -30.55 -55.07
C ARG A 5 -4.11 -30.98 -54.30
N ARG A 6 -4.69 -32.13 -54.64
CA ARG A 6 -5.89 -32.65 -53.94
C ARG A 6 -5.65 -32.93 -52.47
N GLN A 7 -4.44 -33.38 -52.13
CA GLN A 7 -4.08 -33.68 -50.75
C GLN A 7 -3.93 -32.38 -49.95
N GLN A 8 -3.26 -31.38 -50.53
CA GLN A 8 -3.17 -30.04 -49.94
C GLN A 8 -4.55 -29.38 -49.78
N ASP A 9 -5.44 -29.54 -50.77
CA ASP A 9 -6.82 -29.02 -50.70
C ASP A 9 -7.66 -29.67 -49.59
N ARG A 10 -7.41 -30.95 -49.27
CA ARG A 10 -8.05 -31.67 -48.14
C ARG A 10 -7.48 -31.23 -46.80
N ASP A 11 -6.18 -31.11 -46.71
CA ASP A 11 -5.51 -30.69 -45.47
C ASP A 11 -5.93 -29.25 -45.11
N ASP A 12 -6.06 -28.38 -46.10
CA ASP A 12 -6.54 -27.01 -45.93
C ASP A 12 -8.03 -26.98 -45.51
N TYR A 13 -8.89 -27.80 -46.12
CA TYR A 13 -10.30 -27.93 -45.71
C TYR A 13 -10.46 -28.44 -44.26
N ASN A 14 -9.67 -29.44 -43.88
CA ASN A 14 -9.71 -30.01 -42.54
C ASN A 14 -9.23 -29.01 -41.48
N ASN A 15 -8.25 -28.16 -41.80
CA ASN A 15 -7.80 -27.10 -40.90
C ASN A 15 -8.84 -25.98 -40.73
N GLU A 16 -9.60 -25.65 -41.78
CA GLU A 16 -10.71 -24.68 -41.71
C GLU A 16 -11.91 -25.18 -40.89
N MET A 17 -12.27 -26.46 -41.00
CA MET A 17 -13.27 -27.08 -40.13
C MET A 17 -12.87 -27.08 -38.66
N ALA A 18 -11.57 -26.95 -38.37
CA ALA A 18 -11.00 -26.84 -37.03
C ALA A 18 -10.77 -25.40 -36.57
N ASP A 19 -11.31 -24.41 -37.30
CA ASP A 19 -11.20 -22.97 -37.03
C ASP A 19 -9.75 -22.45 -36.94
N ARG A 20 -8.81 -23.12 -37.63
CA ARG A 20 -7.42 -22.70 -37.75
C ARG A 20 -7.24 -22.03 -39.11
N ASP A 21 -7.03 -20.71 -39.10
CA ASP A 21 -6.81 -19.91 -40.32
C ASP A 21 -5.51 -20.33 -41.03
N VAL A 22 -5.65 -21.14 -42.08
CA VAL A 22 -4.54 -21.62 -42.93
C VAL A 22 -4.38 -20.81 -44.23
N GLY A 23 -5.09 -19.67 -44.37
CA GLY A 23 -4.86 -18.73 -45.46
C GLY A 23 -5.35 -19.18 -46.84
N ARG A 24 -6.35 -20.09 -46.90
CA ARG A 24 -6.93 -20.61 -48.15
C ARG A 24 -7.42 -19.50 -49.10
N ILE A 25 -7.94 -18.40 -48.55
CA ILE A 25 -8.40 -17.23 -49.31
C ILE A 25 -7.25 -16.51 -50.06
N ARG A 26 -6.02 -16.54 -49.55
CA ARG A 26 -4.91 -15.75 -50.12
C ARG A 26 -4.41 -16.28 -51.47
N ARG A 27 -4.57 -17.57 -51.77
CA ARG A 27 -4.07 -18.17 -53.03
C ARG A 27 -4.99 -17.96 -54.23
N PHE A 28 -6.27 -17.67 -54.00
CA PHE A 28 -7.28 -17.50 -55.05
C PHE A 28 -7.69 -16.04 -55.31
N LEU A 29 -7.20 -15.10 -54.51
CA LEU A 29 -7.42 -13.66 -54.74
C LEU A 29 -6.41 -13.07 -55.74
N PRO A 30 -6.85 -12.16 -56.65
CA PRO A 30 -5.95 -11.43 -57.55
C PRO A 30 -4.96 -10.57 -56.75
N GLU A 31 -3.78 -10.30 -57.32
CA GLU A 31 -2.67 -9.62 -56.63
C GLU A 31 -3.05 -8.23 -56.06
N SER A 32 -4.03 -7.56 -56.69
CA SER A 32 -4.63 -6.31 -56.19
C SER A 32 -5.43 -6.48 -54.89
N ALA A 33 -6.07 -7.63 -54.65
CA ALA A 33 -6.85 -7.90 -53.45
C ALA A 33 -5.97 -8.34 -52.25
N ARG A 34 -4.74 -8.83 -52.50
CA ARG A 34 -3.77 -9.17 -51.44
C ARG A 34 -3.23 -7.92 -50.71
N GLY A 35 -3.10 -6.81 -51.44
CA GLY A 35 -2.63 -5.53 -50.88
C GLY A 35 -3.67 -4.83 -50.00
N GLU A 36 -4.95 -4.87 -50.39
CA GLU A 36 -6.03 -4.27 -49.58
C GLU A 36 -6.29 -5.04 -48.28
N ASP A 37 -6.21 -6.36 -48.31
CA ASP A 37 -6.54 -7.19 -47.15
C ASP A 37 -5.44 -7.15 -46.07
N THR A 38 -4.17 -7.06 -46.50
CA THR A 38 -3.05 -6.80 -45.58
C THR A 38 -3.09 -5.38 -45.02
N ARG A 39 -3.48 -4.38 -45.82
CA ARG A 39 -3.67 -3.00 -45.34
C ARG A 39 -4.84 -2.88 -44.37
N LYS A 40 -5.99 -3.49 -44.67
CA LYS A 40 -7.15 -3.55 -43.77
C LYS A 40 -6.83 -4.31 -42.49
N ARG A 41 -6.10 -5.42 -42.56
CA ARG A 41 -5.67 -6.16 -41.37
C ARG A 41 -4.69 -5.35 -40.53
N ARG A 42 -3.74 -4.66 -41.15
CA ARG A 42 -2.79 -3.78 -40.45
C ARG A 42 -3.47 -2.55 -39.85
N GLU A 43 -4.47 -1.99 -40.53
CA GLU A 43 -5.34 -0.93 -39.99
C GLU A 43 -6.24 -1.46 -38.85
N LYS A 44 -6.68 -2.72 -38.91
CA LYS A 44 -7.46 -3.37 -37.83
C LYS A 44 -6.57 -3.72 -36.63
N GLU A 45 -5.35 -4.19 -36.86
CA GLU A 45 -4.32 -4.43 -35.85
C GLU A 45 -3.83 -3.11 -35.23
N GLN A 46 -3.66 -2.04 -36.01
CA GLN A 46 -3.41 -0.69 -35.49
C GLN A 46 -4.61 -0.16 -34.70
N ARG A 47 -5.85 -0.41 -35.14
CA ARG A 47 -7.06 -0.09 -34.35
C ARG A 47 -7.22 -0.96 -33.10
N GLN A 48 -6.45 -2.04 -32.97
CA GLN A 48 -6.43 -2.92 -31.79
C GLN A 48 -5.33 -2.53 -30.80
N LEU A 49 -4.35 -1.73 -31.20
CA LEU A 49 -3.37 -1.17 -30.28
C LEU A 49 -4.00 0.04 -29.60
N SER A 50 -4.06 -0.01 -28.26
CA SER A 50 -4.48 1.14 -27.46
C SER A 50 -3.56 2.35 -27.73
N ALA A 51 -4.07 3.55 -27.45
CA ALA A 51 -3.29 4.78 -27.64
C ALA A 51 -1.96 4.70 -26.86
N LEU A 52 -2.01 4.11 -25.66
CA LEU A 52 -0.83 3.81 -24.86
C LEU A 52 0.17 2.90 -25.59
N ALA A 53 -0.29 1.76 -26.13
CA ALA A 53 0.59 0.81 -26.81
C ALA A 53 1.30 1.45 -28.02
N MET A 54 0.61 2.34 -28.74
CA MET A 54 1.24 3.11 -29.82
C MET A 54 2.31 4.07 -29.31
N LEU A 55 2.06 4.79 -28.19
CA LEU A 55 3.06 5.70 -27.61
C LEU A 55 4.29 4.96 -27.14
N LEU A 56 4.12 3.87 -26.39
CA LEU A 56 5.22 3.05 -25.88
C LEU A 56 6.09 2.47 -27.00
N GLN A 57 5.50 2.14 -28.16
CA GLN A 57 6.25 1.63 -29.30
C GLN A 57 6.99 2.73 -30.09
N ASN A 58 6.41 3.93 -30.20
CA ASN A 58 6.90 4.97 -31.10
C ASN A 58 7.78 6.02 -30.42
N ASP A 59 7.67 6.21 -29.10
CA ASP A 59 8.44 7.18 -28.33
C ASP A 59 9.20 6.48 -27.19
N PRO A 60 10.51 6.18 -27.36
CA PRO A 60 11.30 5.49 -26.34
C PRO A 60 11.53 6.33 -25.08
N GLU A 61 11.53 7.66 -25.19
CA GLU A 61 11.66 8.53 -24.01
C GLU A 61 10.39 8.49 -23.18
N TYR A 62 9.22 8.52 -23.84
CA TYR A 62 7.94 8.34 -23.17
C TYR A 62 7.87 6.98 -22.46
N ALA A 63 8.26 5.90 -23.15
CA ALA A 63 8.27 4.56 -22.57
C ALA A 63 9.15 4.47 -21.32
N ALA A 64 10.36 5.04 -21.36
CA ALA A 64 11.24 5.07 -20.20
C ALA A 64 10.64 5.84 -19.01
N LEU A 65 10.07 7.01 -19.26
CA LEU A 65 9.43 7.83 -18.21
C LEU A 65 8.18 7.14 -17.63
N TYR A 66 7.39 6.49 -18.47
CA TYR A 66 6.20 5.76 -18.07
C TYR A 66 6.54 4.57 -17.16
N GLU A 67 7.54 3.75 -17.54
CA GLU A 67 8.02 2.64 -16.72
C GLU A 67 8.59 3.11 -15.38
N ASP A 68 9.42 4.18 -15.38
CA ASP A 68 9.96 4.78 -14.16
C ASP A 68 8.85 5.26 -13.22
N THR A 69 7.81 5.89 -13.77
CA THR A 69 6.63 6.32 -13.01
C THR A 69 5.87 5.13 -12.43
N PHE A 70 5.70 4.05 -13.20
CA PHE A 70 5.09 2.81 -12.72
C PHE A 70 5.87 2.14 -11.60
N ASP A 71 7.19 2.08 -11.72
CA ASP A 71 8.06 1.49 -10.71
C ASP A 71 8.07 2.32 -9.42
N LYS A 72 8.09 3.65 -9.53
CA LYS A 72 7.92 4.55 -8.39
C LYS A 72 6.57 4.33 -7.71
N LEU A 73 5.48 4.26 -8.48
CA LEU A 73 4.15 3.99 -7.94
C LEU A 73 4.10 2.64 -7.20
N ARG A 74 4.63 1.57 -7.81
CA ARG A 74 4.69 0.23 -7.17
C ARG A 74 5.48 0.25 -5.87
N ALA A 75 6.63 0.94 -5.85
CA ALA A 75 7.44 1.07 -4.64
C ALA A 75 6.69 1.84 -3.55
N ALA A 76 6.04 2.95 -3.90
CA ALA A 76 5.25 3.76 -2.97
C ALA A 76 4.04 2.98 -2.43
N GLU A 77 3.34 2.21 -3.25
CA GLU A 77 2.23 1.34 -2.82
C GLU A 77 2.71 0.27 -1.83
N ALA A 78 3.80 -0.45 -2.13
CA ALA A 78 4.35 -1.47 -1.25
C ALA A 78 4.81 -0.89 0.10
N ALA A 79 5.46 0.28 0.09
CA ALA A 79 5.82 1.02 1.29
C ALA A 79 4.57 1.46 2.08
N THR A 80 3.55 1.95 1.38
CA THR A 80 2.27 2.38 1.99
C THR A 80 1.55 1.22 2.66
N GLU A 81 1.49 0.05 2.03
CA GLU A 81 0.91 -1.16 2.63
C GLU A 81 1.64 -1.57 3.92
N THR A 82 2.97 -1.54 3.90
CA THR A 82 3.80 -1.83 5.07
C THR A 82 3.56 -0.81 6.19
N ALA A 83 3.52 0.48 5.84
CA ALA A 83 3.25 1.57 6.78
C ALA A 83 1.85 1.46 7.40
N LEU A 84 0.82 1.12 6.61
CA LEU A 84 -0.54 0.90 7.09
C LEU A 84 -0.62 -0.27 8.08
N ALA A 85 0.06 -1.37 7.78
CA ALA A 85 0.13 -2.51 8.69
C ALA A 85 0.75 -2.10 10.04
N ARG A 86 1.88 -1.41 10.02
CA ARG A 86 2.55 -0.90 11.25
C ARG A 86 1.70 0.13 11.99
N ALA A 87 1.05 1.06 11.28
CA ALA A 87 0.19 2.07 11.88
C ALA A 87 -1.03 1.42 12.55
N ARG A 88 -1.62 0.39 11.93
CA ARG A 88 -2.72 -0.38 12.52
C ARG A 88 -2.28 -1.11 13.79
N ASP A 89 -1.13 -1.77 13.78
CA ASP A 89 -0.59 -2.45 14.96
C ASP A 89 -0.27 -1.44 16.08
N GLY A 90 0.32 -0.29 15.73
CA GLY A 90 0.59 0.80 16.66
C GLY A 90 -0.68 1.38 17.29
N LEU A 91 -1.74 1.59 16.50
CA LEU A 91 -3.04 2.03 16.99
C LEU A 91 -3.68 0.99 17.92
N ALA A 92 -3.64 -0.29 17.54
CA ALA A 92 -4.14 -1.37 18.39
C ALA A 92 -3.40 -1.43 19.73
N ALA A 93 -2.06 -1.31 19.71
CA ALA A 93 -1.24 -1.26 20.92
C ALA A 93 -1.55 -0.03 21.78
N ALA A 94 -1.72 1.15 21.17
CA ALA A 94 -2.06 2.38 21.89
C ALA A 94 -3.43 2.29 22.57
N ASN A 95 -4.42 1.72 21.88
CA ASN A 95 -5.75 1.46 22.46
C ASN A 95 -5.67 0.47 23.62
N GLY A 96 -4.94 -0.64 23.47
CA GLY A 96 -4.74 -1.60 24.55
C GLY A 96 -4.11 -0.96 25.80
N MET A 97 -3.08 -0.13 25.63
CA MET A 97 -2.46 0.59 26.75
C MET A 97 -3.41 1.61 27.41
N LEU A 98 -4.28 2.25 26.63
CA LEU A 98 -5.30 3.16 27.16
C LEU A 98 -6.35 2.38 27.95
N ASP A 99 -6.84 1.27 27.42
CA ASP A 99 -7.79 0.38 28.09
C ASP A 99 -7.21 -0.17 29.40
N GLU A 100 -5.96 -0.64 29.40
CA GLU A 100 -5.27 -1.09 30.62
C GLU A 100 -5.10 0.03 31.66
N THR A 101 -4.90 1.27 31.21
CA THR A 101 -4.83 2.46 32.08
C THR A 101 -6.20 2.74 32.69
N LEU A 102 -7.23 2.70 31.88
CA LEU A 102 -8.62 2.92 32.27
C LEU A 102 -9.14 1.84 33.22
N ASP A 103 -8.77 0.58 33.02
CA ASP A 103 -9.16 -0.54 33.87
C ASP A 103 -8.50 -0.49 35.25
N ARG A 104 -7.28 0.06 35.34
CA ARG A 104 -6.57 0.25 36.62
C ARG A 104 -6.95 1.56 37.34
N ALA A 105 -7.67 2.46 36.69
CA ALA A 105 -8.09 3.72 37.28
C ALA A 105 -8.94 3.52 38.55
N SER A 106 -8.88 4.50 39.44
CA SER A 106 -9.83 4.59 40.56
C SER A 106 -11.22 4.94 40.02
N GLN A 107 -12.28 4.67 40.79
CA GLN A 107 -13.66 4.82 40.27
C GLN A 107 -14.58 5.46 41.30
N LEU A 108 -15.53 6.25 40.82
CA LEU A 108 -16.68 6.71 41.60
C LEU A 108 -17.72 5.58 41.74
N PRO A 109 -18.69 5.71 42.66
CA PRO A 109 -19.75 4.71 42.84
C PRO A 109 -20.63 4.48 41.60
N ASP A 110 -20.69 5.46 40.69
CA ASP A 110 -21.42 5.41 39.42
C ASP A 110 -20.63 4.70 38.30
N GLY A 111 -19.36 4.35 38.55
CA GLY A 111 -18.45 3.72 37.58
C GLY A 111 -17.53 4.69 36.84
N THR A 112 -17.71 6.01 37.01
CA THR A 112 -16.85 7.02 36.37
C THR A 112 -15.41 6.86 36.84
N ARG A 113 -14.47 6.83 35.88
CA ARG A 113 -13.03 6.70 36.18
C ARG A 113 -12.46 8.02 36.71
N ALA A 114 -11.66 7.92 37.76
CA ALA A 114 -11.02 9.03 38.45
C ALA A 114 -9.50 8.85 38.48
N PHE A 115 -8.80 9.93 38.17
CA PHE A 115 -7.34 9.99 38.14
C PHE A 115 -6.86 11.11 39.04
N ARG A 116 -5.74 10.89 39.74
CA ARG A 116 -5.08 11.91 40.54
C ARG A 116 -3.87 12.45 39.78
N ASP A 117 -3.70 13.77 39.74
CA ASP A 117 -2.53 14.42 39.18
C ASP A 117 -1.36 14.48 40.20
N ALA A 118 -0.23 15.04 39.79
CA ALA A 118 0.93 15.21 40.67
C ALA A 118 0.69 16.17 41.86
N ASP A 119 -0.23 17.12 41.71
CA ASP A 119 -0.58 18.13 42.72
C ASP A 119 -1.64 17.64 43.72
N GLY A 120 -2.20 16.44 43.50
CA GLY A 120 -3.24 15.83 44.32
C GLY A 120 -4.67 16.20 43.90
N ASN A 121 -4.85 16.98 42.83
CA ASN A 121 -6.17 17.22 42.24
C ASN A 121 -6.66 15.95 41.55
N VAL A 122 -7.99 15.81 41.50
CA VAL A 122 -8.63 14.61 40.95
C VAL A 122 -9.51 15.00 39.79
N PHE A 123 -9.36 14.29 38.67
CA PHE A 123 -10.09 14.54 37.43
C PHE A 123 -10.81 13.28 36.96
N SER A 124 -11.97 13.45 36.33
CA SER A 124 -12.65 12.37 35.62
C SER A 124 -12.00 12.08 34.27
N GLU A 125 -12.38 10.98 33.61
CA GLU A 125 -11.94 10.65 32.25
C GLU A 125 -12.32 11.73 31.20
N ASP A 126 -13.38 12.50 31.45
CA ASP A 126 -13.80 13.64 30.63
C ASP A 126 -12.99 14.93 30.92
N GLY A 127 -12.08 14.89 31.90
CA GLY A 127 -11.27 16.03 32.31
C GLY A 127 -11.98 17.01 33.24
N GLN A 128 -13.11 16.62 33.84
CA GLN A 128 -13.80 17.46 34.82
C GLN A 128 -13.17 17.26 36.22
N PRO A 129 -12.91 18.34 36.98
CA PRO A 129 -12.40 18.23 38.33
C PRO A 129 -13.44 17.60 39.26
N ILE A 130 -13.03 16.60 40.04
CA ILE A 130 -13.84 15.94 41.07
C ILE A 130 -13.47 16.55 42.41
N THR A 131 -14.46 17.17 43.08
CA THR A 131 -14.26 17.88 44.35
C THR A 131 -15.41 17.60 45.32
N GLY A 132 -15.25 17.99 46.58
CA GLY A 132 -16.30 17.89 47.61
C GLY A 132 -16.73 16.45 47.89
N GLU A 133 -18.03 16.24 48.11
CA GLU A 133 -18.58 14.91 48.48
C GLU A 133 -18.29 13.82 47.45
N ALA A 134 -18.16 14.17 46.17
CA ALA A 134 -17.83 13.20 45.12
C ALA A 134 -16.39 12.67 45.27
N LEU A 135 -15.46 13.52 45.72
CA LEU A 135 -14.07 13.14 45.96
C LEU A 135 -13.95 12.13 47.11
N ASP A 136 -14.73 12.33 48.17
CA ASP A 136 -14.76 11.43 49.33
C ASP A 136 -15.33 10.04 49.00
N GLN A 137 -16.11 9.94 47.93
CA GLN A 137 -16.72 8.70 47.46
C GLN A 137 -15.83 7.90 46.49
N VAL A 138 -14.69 8.46 46.05
CA VAL A 138 -13.78 7.78 45.14
C VAL A 138 -13.22 6.52 45.79
N ARG A 139 -13.41 5.37 45.13
CA ARG A 139 -12.80 4.10 45.50
C ARG A 139 -11.38 4.06 44.95
N TRP A 140 -10.45 4.51 45.78
CA TRP A 140 -9.02 4.51 45.47
C TRP A 140 -8.48 3.09 45.30
N ARG A 141 -7.75 2.87 44.21
CA ARG A 141 -7.03 1.63 43.95
C ARG A 141 -5.54 1.83 44.11
N ASP A 142 -4.87 0.86 44.74
CA ASP A 142 -3.42 0.85 44.84
C ASP A 142 -2.79 0.70 43.45
N GLY A 143 -1.80 1.54 43.15
CA GLY A 143 -1.12 1.54 41.85
C GLY A 143 -1.99 2.08 40.69
N ALA A 144 -3.04 2.85 40.99
CA ALA A 144 -3.80 3.55 39.96
C ALA A 144 -2.88 4.50 39.16
N PRO A 145 -3.06 4.59 37.82
CA PRO A 145 -2.30 5.52 36.99
C PRO A 145 -2.61 6.97 37.33
N SER A 146 -1.66 7.86 37.04
CA SER A 146 -1.86 9.30 37.22
C SER A 146 -2.72 9.89 36.11
N TYR A 147 -3.18 11.12 36.30
CA TYR A 147 -3.93 11.84 35.26
C TYR A 147 -3.06 12.15 34.04
N GLU A 148 -1.78 12.46 34.25
CA GLU A 148 -0.79 12.67 33.20
C GLU A 148 -0.54 11.40 32.39
N ASP A 149 -0.47 10.23 33.03
CA ASP A 149 -0.39 8.95 32.33
C ASP A 149 -1.59 8.75 31.40
N TYR A 150 -2.81 8.98 31.91
CA TYR A 150 -4.04 8.90 31.11
C TYR A 150 -4.00 9.85 29.91
N LEU A 151 -3.63 11.12 30.10
CA LEU A 151 -3.52 12.09 29.02
C LEU A 151 -2.46 11.69 27.99
N ALA A 152 -1.33 11.15 28.44
CA ALA A 152 -0.28 10.66 27.54
C ALA A 152 -0.77 9.48 26.68
N ARG A 153 -1.50 8.52 27.26
CA ARG A 153 -2.11 7.41 26.52
C ARG A 153 -3.18 7.87 25.54
N LYS A 154 -4.06 8.77 25.97
CA LYS A 154 -5.09 9.37 25.10
C LYS A 154 -4.46 10.09 23.91
N LYS A 155 -3.41 10.88 24.15
CA LYS A 155 -2.64 11.56 23.09
C LYS A 155 -1.97 10.56 22.15
N ALA A 156 -1.42 9.46 22.67
CA ALA A 156 -0.83 8.40 21.85
C ALA A 156 -1.87 7.75 20.92
N VAL A 157 -3.08 7.47 21.40
CA VAL A 157 -4.18 6.95 20.55
C VAL A 157 -4.55 7.96 19.47
N THR A 158 -4.76 9.23 19.82
CA THR A 158 -5.07 10.27 18.83
C THR A 158 -3.96 10.42 17.79
N GLY A 159 -2.70 10.38 18.21
CA GLY A 159 -1.54 10.46 17.31
C GLY A 159 -1.44 9.25 16.38
N ALA A 160 -1.63 8.04 16.90
CA ALA A 160 -1.63 6.81 16.10
C ALA A 160 -2.77 6.79 15.08
N GLN A 161 -3.96 7.26 15.47
CA GLN A 161 -5.11 7.38 14.56
C GLN A 161 -4.82 8.39 13.45
N ALA A 162 -4.30 9.57 13.79
CA ALA A 162 -3.97 10.60 12.81
C ALA A 162 -2.94 10.10 11.79
N ALA A 163 -1.91 9.37 12.24
CA ALA A 163 -0.92 8.77 11.35
C ALA A 163 -1.55 7.72 10.42
N TYR A 164 -2.44 6.87 10.94
CA TYR A 164 -3.16 5.89 10.12
C TYR A 164 -4.04 6.57 9.04
N ASP A 165 -4.80 7.59 9.43
CA ASP A 165 -5.69 8.34 8.52
C ASP A 165 -4.91 9.10 7.44
N GLU A 166 -3.75 9.64 7.79
CA GLU A 166 -2.85 10.32 6.84
C GLU A 166 -2.34 9.35 5.76
N ILE A 167 -1.91 8.15 6.16
CA ILE A 167 -1.43 7.13 5.21
C ILE A 167 -2.58 6.66 4.31
N LEU A 168 -3.78 6.46 4.87
CA LEU A 168 -4.96 6.09 4.06
C LEU A 168 -5.31 7.17 3.04
N ARG A 169 -5.26 8.45 3.43
CA ARG A 169 -5.51 9.56 2.50
C ARG A 169 -4.51 9.53 1.34
N TYR A 170 -3.22 9.35 1.64
CA TYR A 170 -2.20 9.24 0.60
C TYR A 170 -2.46 8.05 -0.34
N GLN A 171 -2.82 6.88 0.21
CA GLN A 171 -3.13 5.68 -0.59
C GLN A 171 -4.29 5.92 -1.57
N VAL A 172 -5.38 6.55 -1.09
CA VAL A 172 -6.59 6.74 -1.89
C VAL A 172 -6.45 7.90 -2.86
N ASP A 173 -6.06 9.08 -2.35
CA ASP A 173 -6.14 10.34 -3.09
C ASP A 173 -4.96 10.51 -4.05
N VAL A 174 -3.76 10.01 -3.69
CA VAL A 174 -2.54 10.19 -4.50
C VAL A 174 -2.25 8.92 -5.29
N LEU A 175 -2.02 7.80 -4.61
CA LEU A 175 -1.63 6.56 -5.29
C LEU A 175 -2.78 5.98 -6.13
N GLY A 176 -4.00 5.99 -5.60
CA GLY A 176 -5.20 5.58 -6.33
C GLY A 176 -5.45 6.41 -7.58
N HIS A 177 -5.28 7.74 -7.49
CA HIS A 177 -5.37 8.63 -8.64
C HIS A 177 -4.30 8.34 -9.69
N ALA A 178 -3.03 8.24 -9.27
CA ALA A 178 -1.91 7.94 -10.15
C ALA A 178 -2.09 6.60 -10.86
N ARG A 179 -2.49 5.56 -10.12
CA ARG A 179 -2.82 4.23 -10.66
C ARG A 179 -3.90 4.34 -11.73
N GLY A 180 -5.00 5.04 -11.44
CA GLY A 180 -6.10 5.23 -12.38
C GLY A 180 -5.66 5.89 -13.68
N ARG A 181 -4.86 6.97 -13.61
CA ARG A 181 -4.33 7.66 -14.79
C ARG A 181 -3.37 6.80 -15.59
N LEU A 182 -2.47 6.10 -14.92
CA LEU A 182 -1.48 5.25 -15.56
C LEU A 182 -2.08 4.02 -16.25
N THR A 183 -3.23 3.52 -15.78
CA THR A 183 -3.91 2.38 -16.41
C THR A 183 -4.94 2.77 -17.47
N ASP A 184 -5.06 4.06 -17.81
CA ASP A 184 -5.96 4.54 -18.86
C ASP A 184 -5.32 4.33 -20.24
N GLU A 185 -5.66 3.20 -20.86
CA GLU A 185 -5.09 2.78 -22.15
C GLU A 185 -5.55 3.67 -23.33
N ASP A 186 -6.75 4.25 -23.21
CA ASP A 186 -7.39 5.03 -24.28
C ASP A 186 -7.01 6.51 -24.23
N ASN A 187 -6.73 7.03 -23.02
CA ASN A 187 -6.24 8.38 -22.79
C ASN A 187 -4.99 8.38 -21.89
N PRO A 188 -3.86 7.87 -22.42
CA PRO A 188 -2.61 7.77 -21.67
C PRO A 188 -2.11 9.15 -21.24
N PRO A 189 -1.45 9.25 -20.07
CA PRO A 189 -0.98 10.53 -19.58
C PRO A 189 0.11 11.11 -20.48
N THR A 190 0.22 12.44 -20.57
CA THR A 190 1.33 13.10 -21.28
C THR A 190 2.65 13.00 -20.51
N LYS A 191 3.78 13.39 -21.11
CA LYS A 191 5.08 13.41 -20.42
C LYS A 191 5.06 14.38 -19.22
N GLU A 192 4.41 15.53 -19.38
CA GLU A 192 4.23 16.52 -18.33
C GLU A 192 3.37 15.96 -17.20
N GLU A 193 2.23 15.33 -17.53
CA GLU A 193 1.36 14.68 -16.54
C GLU A 193 2.10 13.56 -15.79
N LEU A 194 2.94 12.76 -16.47
CA LEU A 194 3.78 11.75 -15.81
C LEU A 194 4.73 12.40 -14.79
N GLY A 195 5.35 13.54 -15.14
CA GLY A 195 6.19 14.30 -14.22
C GLY A 195 5.43 14.84 -13.00
N GLU A 196 4.21 15.35 -13.21
CA GLU A 196 3.32 15.80 -12.14
C GLU A 196 2.94 14.64 -11.20
N LEU A 197 2.59 13.47 -11.75
CA LEU A 197 2.30 12.27 -10.97
C LEU A 197 3.51 11.83 -10.12
N GLN A 198 4.72 11.84 -10.69
CA GLN A 198 5.93 11.54 -9.94
C GLN A 198 6.16 12.52 -8.79
N GLN A 199 5.94 13.81 -9.04
CA GLN A 199 6.10 14.87 -8.05
C GLN A 199 5.05 14.75 -6.92
N ASP A 200 3.79 14.46 -7.27
CA ASP A 200 2.72 14.26 -6.30
C ASP A 200 3.00 13.06 -5.40
N ILE A 201 3.44 11.93 -5.98
CA ILE A 201 3.87 10.76 -5.22
C ILE A 201 4.96 11.15 -4.21
N ASP A 202 6.00 11.89 -4.60
CA ASP A 202 7.09 12.22 -3.68
C ASP A 202 6.72 13.27 -2.62
N THR A 203 6.00 14.31 -3.05
CA THR A 203 5.75 15.52 -2.24
C THR A 203 4.66 15.25 -1.20
N GLN A 204 3.64 14.49 -1.57
CA GLN A 204 2.50 14.18 -0.69
C GLN A 204 2.74 12.92 0.14
N MET A 205 3.87 12.23 -0.05
CA MET A 205 4.24 11.05 0.72
C MET A 205 4.41 11.39 2.22
N PRO A 206 3.64 10.75 3.10
CA PRO A 206 3.83 10.89 4.54
C PRO A 206 5.20 10.38 4.98
N ASP A 207 5.78 10.99 6.01
CA ASP A 207 7.10 10.60 6.53
C ASP A 207 7.13 9.15 7.00
N THR A 208 6.02 8.62 7.50
CA THR A 208 5.86 7.21 7.89
C THR A 208 6.02 6.26 6.71
N VAL A 209 5.49 6.61 5.53
CA VAL A 209 5.65 5.82 4.29
C VAL A 209 7.08 5.96 3.77
N ARG A 210 7.64 7.17 3.81
CA ARG A 210 9.02 7.44 3.36
C ARG A 210 10.06 6.62 4.12
N GLN A 211 9.82 6.38 5.42
CA GLN A 211 10.65 5.51 6.24
C GLN A 211 10.67 4.05 5.78
N GLU A 212 9.60 3.56 5.14
CA GLU A 212 9.55 2.19 4.60
C GLU A 212 10.24 2.06 3.24
N LEU A 213 10.35 3.14 2.47
CA LEU A 213 11.05 3.15 1.18
C LEU A 213 12.57 3.08 1.32
N THR A 214 13.11 3.66 2.40
CA THR A 214 14.54 3.53 2.68
C THR A 214 14.74 2.19 3.39
N PRO A 215 15.40 1.18 2.76
CA PRO A 215 15.70 -0.04 3.47
C PRO A 215 16.55 0.34 4.66
N THR A 216 15.98 0.23 5.84
CA THR A 216 16.68 0.53 7.08
C THR A 216 17.79 -0.51 7.18
N SER A 217 19.03 -0.13 6.83
CA SER A 217 20.25 -0.92 7.03
C SER A 217 20.58 -1.10 8.51
N HIS A 218 19.60 -1.34 9.37
CA HIS A 218 19.73 -1.57 10.81
C HIS A 218 18.96 -2.84 11.18
N SER A 219 19.56 -3.97 10.83
CA SER A 219 19.29 -5.26 11.44
C SER A 219 20.62 -6.01 11.54
N GLU A 220 21.57 -5.48 12.31
CA GLU A 220 22.60 -6.33 12.88
C GLU A 220 21.95 -7.15 14.01
N PRO A 221 21.92 -8.50 13.91
CA PRO A 221 21.63 -9.31 15.08
C PRO A 221 22.83 -9.21 16.03
N SER A 222 22.64 -8.53 17.17
CA SER A 222 23.58 -8.58 18.28
C SER A 222 23.63 -10.01 18.82
N ALA A 223 24.57 -10.79 18.28
CA ALA A 223 24.89 -12.14 18.73
C ALA A 223 26.38 -12.19 19.05
N GLU A 224 26.77 -11.80 20.26
CA GLU A 224 28.00 -12.31 20.91
C GLU A 224 28.06 -11.96 22.41
N GLY A 225 27.10 -12.47 23.17
CA GLY A 225 27.28 -12.64 24.62
C GLY A 225 28.01 -13.95 24.91
N THR A 226 29.32 -14.02 24.65
CA THR A 226 30.17 -15.14 25.07
C THR A 226 30.32 -15.12 26.60
N ALA A 227 29.43 -15.85 27.28
CA ALA A 227 29.58 -16.15 28.70
C ALA A 227 30.84 -17.01 28.91
N LYS A 228 31.93 -16.39 29.39
CA LYS A 228 33.09 -17.07 29.96
C LYS A 228 32.64 -17.88 31.19
N ILE A 229 32.51 -19.18 31.02
CA ILE A 229 32.37 -20.14 32.13
C ILE A 229 33.70 -20.16 32.89
N LYS A 230 33.66 -19.74 34.14
CA LYS A 230 34.78 -19.79 35.09
C LYS A 230 34.91 -21.26 35.57
N PRO A 231 36.07 -21.93 35.43
CA PRO A 231 36.21 -23.28 35.94
C PRO A 231 36.26 -23.28 37.46
N LEU A 232 35.43 -24.12 38.07
CA LEU A 232 35.37 -24.38 39.51
C LEU A 232 36.64 -25.14 39.91
N SER A 233 37.55 -24.46 40.61
CA SER A 233 38.72 -25.07 41.25
C SER A 233 38.28 -25.83 42.50
N LEU A 234 38.20 -27.17 42.41
CA LEU A 234 38.23 -28.04 43.59
C LEU A 234 39.69 -28.17 44.06
N GLY A 235 39.98 -27.60 45.23
CA GLY A 235 41.25 -27.82 45.92
C GLY A 235 41.27 -29.19 46.64
N PRO A 236 42.47 -29.75 46.90
CA PRO A 236 42.66 -30.96 47.69
C PRO A 236 42.41 -30.76 49.19
#